data_AF-A0A2V8T389-F1
#
_entry.id   AF-A0A2V8T389-F1
#
_cell.length_a   1.000
_cell.length_b   1.000
_cell.length_c   1.000
_cell.angle_alpha   90.00
_cell.angle_beta   90.00
_cell.angle_gamma   90.00
#
_symmetry.space_group_name_H-M   'P 1'
#
loop_
_entity.id
_entity.type
_entity.pdbx_description
1 polymer ?
#
loop_
_entity_poly.entity_id
_entity_poly.type
_entity_poly.pdbx_seq_one_letter_code
_entity_poly.pdbx_strand_id
1 'polypeptide(L)'
;MLRKTVVLDTRRILAILPQRHPLVMVDRVLSFEAGRRLVGRKNISVGDAVMPGHFPGHPIFPGAALLEGLAQCCVLLFELTHGPLRHGEVPLFGSASARFLGMVRPGDVVRFEIEVIKMTRVARAASAGPSPSISRAPGMTWP
;
A
#
# COMPACT_ATOMS: atom_id res chain seq x y z
N MET A 1 6.13 21.30 -22.99
CA MET A 1 5.69 20.65 -21.73
C MET A 1 6.67 19.53 -21.40
N LEU A 2 7.48 19.65 -20.35
CA LEU A 2 8.39 18.59 -19.92
C LEU A 2 7.57 17.37 -19.46
N ARG A 3 7.66 16.25 -20.19
CA ARG A 3 7.18 14.96 -19.69
C ARG A 3 8.03 14.59 -18.48
N LYS A 4 7.49 14.71 -17.26
CA LYS A 4 8.04 14.02 -16.09
C LYS A 4 8.02 12.52 -16.42
N THR A 5 9.19 11.94 -16.68
CA THR A 5 9.33 10.52 -17.02
C THR A 5 8.79 9.70 -15.85
N VAL A 6 7.69 8.99 -16.09
CA VAL A 6 7.15 8.00 -15.15
C VAL A 6 8.22 6.94 -14.94
N VAL A 7 8.61 6.70 -13.69
CA VAL A 7 9.65 5.71 -13.34
C VAL A 7 9.10 4.30 -13.51
N LEU A 8 7.90 4.04 -12.95
CA LEU A 8 7.20 2.76 -13.09
C LEU A 8 5.72 2.96 -13.45
N ASP A 9 5.26 2.17 -14.40
CA ASP A 9 3.83 1.99 -14.68
C ASP A 9 3.24 0.82 -13.88
N THR A 10 1.92 0.63 -14.00
CA THR A 10 1.19 -0.40 -13.27
C THR A 10 1.68 -1.82 -13.57
N ARG A 11 2.11 -2.11 -14.81
CA ARG A 11 2.60 -3.45 -15.17
C ARG A 11 3.88 -3.78 -14.43
N ARG A 12 4.82 -2.83 -14.39
CA ARG A 12 6.07 -2.99 -13.63
C ARG A 12 5.83 -3.05 -12.13
N ILE A 13 4.90 -2.25 -11.61
CA ILE A 13 4.51 -2.30 -10.19
C ILE A 13 3.96 -3.68 -9.83
N LEU A 14 3.08 -4.26 -10.64
CA LEU A 14 2.50 -5.59 -10.39
C LEU A 14 3.52 -6.72 -10.52
N ALA A 15 4.63 -6.52 -11.23
CA ALA A 15 5.73 -7.47 -11.28
C ALA A 15 6.58 -7.46 -10.00
N ILE A 16 6.61 -6.34 -9.27
CA ILE A 16 7.36 -6.17 -8.02
C ILE A 16 6.48 -6.50 -6.81
N LEU A 17 5.29 -5.90 -6.73
CA LEU A 17 4.37 -6.12 -5.64
C LEU A 17 3.63 -7.45 -5.80
N PRO A 18 3.52 -8.28 -4.76
CA PRO A 18 2.68 -9.48 -4.80
C PRO A 18 1.18 -9.17 -4.74
N GLN A 19 0.79 -8.01 -4.20
CA GLN A 19 -0.61 -7.60 -4.04
C GLN A 19 -1.32 -7.52 -5.40
N ARG A 20 -2.57 -7.95 -5.44
CA ARG A 20 -3.45 -7.91 -6.61
C ARG A 20 -4.76 -7.23 -6.25
N HIS A 21 -5.60 -6.96 -7.25
CA HIS A 21 -6.96 -6.50 -7.00
C HIS A 21 -7.65 -7.43 -5.98
N PRO A 22 -8.33 -6.87 -4.95
CA PRO A 22 -8.66 -5.46 -4.74
C PRO A 22 -7.65 -4.65 -3.88
N LEU A 23 -6.51 -5.24 -3.50
CA LEU A 23 -5.59 -4.66 -2.50
C LEU A 23 -4.39 -3.91 -3.09
N VAL A 24 -4.20 -3.87 -4.41
CA VAL A 24 -3.15 -3.03 -5.02
C VAL A 24 -3.58 -1.55 -5.03
N MET A 25 -2.78 -0.70 -4.38
CA MET A 25 -3.12 0.70 -4.07
C MET A 25 -2.15 1.71 -4.68
N VAL A 26 -1.27 1.29 -5.61
CA VAL A 26 -0.36 2.18 -6.33
C VAL A 26 -0.47 1.92 -7.83
N ASP A 27 -0.84 2.96 -8.60
CA ASP A 27 -0.97 2.85 -10.05
C ASP A 27 0.35 3.15 -10.77
N ARG A 28 1.12 4.12 -10.26
CA ARG A 28 2.37 4.62 -10.89
C ARG A 28 3.38 5.10 -9.86
N VAL A 29 4.66 5.02 -10.22
CA VAL A 29 5.76 5.73 -9.54
C VAL A 29 6.20 6.90 -10.41
N LEU A 30 6.09 8.11 -9.86
CA LEU A 30 6.37 9.37 -10.54
C LEU A 30 7.83 9.83 -10.37
N SER A 31 8.47 9.47 -9.26
CA SER A 31 9.89 9.72 -9.01
C SER A 31 10.44 8.75 -7.96
N PHE A 32 11.73 8.47 -8.02
CA PHE A 32 12.43 7.54 -7.14
C PHE A 32 13.87 7.99 -6.96
N GLU A 33 14.36 7.91 -5.72
CA GLU A 33 15.74 8.11 -5.31
C GLU A 33 16.14 6.93 -4.40
N ALA A 34 17.10 6.12 -4.84
CA ALA A 34 17.49 4.89 -4.18
C ALA A 34 17.86 5.14 -2.70
N GLY A 35 17.25 4.36 -1.81
CA GLY A 35 17.47 4.43 -0.36
C GLY A 35 16.89 5.65 0.35
N ARG A 36 16.25 6.58 -0.37
CA ARG A 36 15.82 7.86 0.21
C ARG A 36 14.36 8.19 0.00
N ARG A 37 13.89 8.33 -1.25
CA ARG A 37 12.56 8.92 -1.53
C ARG A 37 11.85 8.23 -2.67
N LEU A 38 10.53 8.09 -2.56
CA LEU A 38 9.67 7.65 -3.66
C LEU A 38 8.38 8.47 -3.69
N VAL A 39 7.89 8.76 -4.89
CA VAL A 39 6.58 9.38 -5.08
C VAL A 39 5.68 8.47 -5.91
N GLY A 40 4.66 7.90 -5.26
CA GLY A 40 3.63 7.08 -5.86
C GLY A 40 2.37 7.89 -6.23
N ARG A 41 1.51 7.28 -7.05
CA ARG A 41 0.21 7.83 -7.43
C ARG A 41 -0.86 6.75 -7.42
N LYS A 42 -2.04 7.09 -6.91
CA LYS A 42 -3.28 6.33 -7.05
C LYS A 42 -4.37 7.24 -7.58
N ASN A 43 -5.01 6.85 -8.67
CA ASN A 43 -6.21 7.50 -9.18
C ASN A 43 -7.40 6.85 -8.49
N ILE A 44 -8.29 7.68 -7.95
CA ILE A 44 -9.44 7.22 -7.19
C ILE A 44 -10.63 7.16 -8.13
N SER A 45 -11.24 5.98 -8.22
CA SER A 45 -12.36 5.71 -9.11
C SER A 45 -13.54 5.19 -8.32
N VAL A 46 -14.75 5.48 -8.79
CA VAL A 46 -15.96 4.80 -8.30
C VAL A 46 -15.90 3.28 -8.50
N GLY A 47 -15.06 2.83 -9.44
CA GLY A 47 -14.80 1.41 -9.68
C GLY A 47 -13.81 0.76 -8.71
N ASP A 48 -13.20 1.51 -7.77
CA ASP A 48 -12.39 0.88 -6.72
C ASP A 48 -13.29 0.01 -5.83
N ALA A 49 -12.89 -1.24 -5.57
CA ALA A 49 -13.74 -2.26 -4.93
C ALA A 49 -14.31 -1.85 -3.56
N VAL A 50 -13.67 -0.91 -2.86
CA VAL A 50 -14.10 -0.40 -1.55
C VAL A 50 -15.24 0.62 -1.65
N MET A 51 -15.44 1.25 -2.81
CA MET A 51 -16.36 2.37 -2.99
C MET A 51 -17.84 2.03 -2.77
N PRO A 52 -18.37 0.89 -3.26
CA PRO A 52 -19.78 0.56 -3.06
C PRO A 52 -20.18 0.48 -1.58
N GLY A 53 -19.25 0.09 -0.71
CA GLY A 53 -19.48 -0.07 0.72
C GLY A 53 -19.01 1.09 1.59
N HIS A 54 -18.28 2.07 1.07
CA HIS A 54 -17.65 3.12 1.87
C HIS A 54 -17.85 4.50 1.23
N PHE A 55 -19.01 5.14 1.38
CA PHE A 55 -20.26 4.64 1.97
C PHE A 55 -21.36 4.60 0.90
N PRO A 56 -22.38 3.73 1.02
CA PRO A 56 -23.48 3.69 0.07
C PRO A 56 -24.11 5.08 -0.11
N GLY A 57 -24.19 5.57 -1.35
CA GLY A 57 -24.70 6.92 -1.68
C GLY A 57 -23.74 8.08 -1.37
N HIS A 58 -22.62 7.84 -0.69
CA HIS A 58 -21.61 8.85 -0.36
C HIS A 58 -20.19 8.24 -0.40
N PRO A 59 -19.65 7.97 -1.61
CA PRO A 59 -18.37 7.27 -1.76
C PRO A 59 -17.21 8.13 -1.26
N ILE A 60 -16.45 7.60 -0.31
CA ILE A 60 -15.26 8.16 0.31
C ILE A 60 -14.17 7.08 0.28
N PHE A 61 -12.97 7.40 -0.19
CA PHE A 61 -11.87 6.43 -0.13
C PHE A 61 -11.42 6.24 1.32
N PRO A 62 -11.36 5.00 1.85
CA PRO A 62 -11.07 4.77 3.26
C PRO A 62 -9.61 5.10 3.60
N GLY A 63 -9.40 5.71 4.77
CA GLY A 63 -8.06 6.05 5.25
C GLY A 63 -7.13 4.84 5.37
N ALA A 64 -7.66 3.66 5.71
CA ALA A 64 -6.90 2.42 5.75
C ALA A 64 -6.31 2.03 4.37
N ALA A 65 -7.05 2.25 3.28
CA ALA A 65 -6.53 1.99 1.94
C ALA A 65 -5.47 3.03 1.51
N LEU A 66 -5.53 4.27 2.02
CA LEU A 66 -4.45 5.24 1.84
C LEU A 66 -3.16 4.79 2.55
N LEU A 67 -3.29 4.25 3.78
CA LEU A 67 -2.15 3.69 4.51
C LEU A 67 -1.56 2.48 3.80
N GLU A 68 -2.40 1.61 3.23
CA GLU A 68 -1.92 0.50 2.39
C GLU A 68 -1.15 1.00 1.17
N GLY A 69 -1.63 2.06 0.50
CA GLY A 69 -0.89 2.70 -0.60
C GLY A 69 0.47 3.25 -0.20
N LEU A 70 0.57 3.88 0.99
CA LEU A 70 1.84 4.32 1.56
C LEU A 70 2.76 3.13 1.88
N ALA A 71 2.24 2.07 2.48
CA ALA A 71 2.99 0.87 2.80
C ALA A 71 3.58 0.22 1.52
N GLN A 72 2.78 0.09 0.47
CA GLN A 72 3.22 -0.41 -0.82
C GLN A 72 4.28 0.47 -1.48
N CYS A 73 4.18 1.81 -1.34
CA CYS A 73 5.25 2.71 -1.77
C CYS A 73 6.56 2.42 -1.03
N CYS A 74 6.52 2.14 0.28
CA CYS A 74 7.72 1.78 1.05
C CYS A 74 8.33 0.46 0.58
N VAL A 75 7.50 -0.55 0.26
CA VAL A 75 7.96 -1.82 -0.31
C VAL A 75 8.61 -1.59 -1.68
N LEU A 76 7.96 -0.84 -2.56
CA LEU A 76 8.53 -0.49 -3.88
C LEU A 76 9.87 0.21 -3.74
N LEU A 77 9.99 1.18 -2.82
CA LEU A 77 11.25 1.88 -2.57
C LEU A 77 12.34 0.90 -2.11
N PHE A 78 12.01 0.00 -1.19
CA PHE A 78 12.95 -0.99 -0.66
C PHE A 78 13.45 -1.94 -1.75
N GLU A 79 12.52 -2.56 -2.48
CA GLU A 79 12.75 -3.48 -3.60
C GLU A 79 13.61 -2.85 -4.70
N LEU A 80 13.29 -1.61 -5.10
CA LEU A 80 14.06 -0.89 -6.11
C LEU A 80 15.47 -0.49 -5.65
N THR A 81 15.69 -0.39 -4.34
CA THR A 81 17.00 -0.03 -3.77
C THR A 81 17.89 -1.25 -3.54
N HIS A 82 17.31 -2.37 -3.09
CA HIS A 82 18.06 -3.53 -2.60
C HIS A 82 17.87 -4.80 -3.43
N GLY A 83 17.00 -4.75 -4.44
CA GLY A 83 16.60 -5.92 -5.23
C GLY A 83 15.46 -6.73 -4.60
N PRO A 84 15.05 -7.82 -5.29
CA PRO A 84 13.92 -8.67 -4.93
C PRO A 84 13.97 -9.15 -3.48
N LEU A 85 12.84 -9.11 -2.79
CA LEU A 85 12.65 -9.88 -1.56
C LEU A 85 12.95 -11.36 -1.80
N ARG A 86 13.54 -12.02 -0.79
CA ARG A 86 13.85 -13.45 -0.87
C ARG A 86 12.58 -14.28 -0.78
N HIS A 87 12.64 -15.50 -1.32
CA HIS A 87 11.53 -16.43 -1.24
C HIS A 87 11.06 -16.63 0.22
N GLY A 88 9.78 -16.35 0.48
CA GLY A 88 9.17 -16.42 1.82
C GLY A 88 9.27 -15.14 2.65
N GLU A 89 9.98 -14.10 2.21
CA GLU A 89 9.92 -12.79 2.85
C GLU A 89 8.63 -12.07 2.45
N VAL A 90 7.83 -11.67 3.44
CA VAL A 90 6.65 -10.83 3.24
C VAL A 90 6.92 -9.48 3.90
N PRO A 91 6.81 -8.37 3.17
CA PRO A 91 6.96 -7.06 3.78
C PRO A 91 5.74 -6.80 4.66
N LEU A 92 5.97 -6.65 5.97
CA LEU A 92 4.91 -6.38 6.93
C LEU A 92 4.91 -4.89 7.30
N PHE A 93 3.73 -4.28 7.22
CA PHE A 93 3.51 -2.96 7.78
C PHE A 93 3.34 -3.07 9.30
N GLY A 94 4.30 -2.53 10.06
CA GLY A 94 4.31 -2.64 11.51
C GLY A 94 3.29 -1.71 12.18
N SER A 95 3.49 -0.40 12.02
CA SER A 95 2.60 0.61 12.58
C SER A 95 2.75 1.93 11.83
N ALA A 96 1.72 2.78 11.93
CA ALA A 96 1.80 4.17 11.51
C ALA A 96 1.01 5.08 12.45
N SER A 97 1.51 6.30 12.60
CA SER A 97 0.75 7.42 13.13
C SER A 97 0.32 8.29 11.95
N ALA A 98 -0.99 8.47 11.77
CA ALA A 98 -1.55 9.19 10.64
C ALA A 98 -2.66 10.14 11.07
N ARG A 99 -2.75 11.27 10.37
CA ARG A 99 -3.84 12.23 10.50
C ARG A 99 -4.45 12.45 9.12
N PHE A 100 -5.74 12.16 8.98
CA PHE A 100 -6.48 12.38 7.74
C PHE A 100 -7.10 13.78 7.78
N LEU A 101 -6.62 14.67 6.92
CA LEU A 101 -7.00 16.09 6.94
C LEU A 101 -8.22 16.41 6.06
N GLY A 102 -8.63 15.47 5.21
CA GLY A 102 -9.75 15.66 4.29
C GLY A 102 -10.23 14.35 3.71
N MET A 103 -11.42 14.40 3.11
CA MET A 103 -12.00 13.26 2.40
C MET A 103 -11.39 13.13 1.01
N VAL A 104 -11.16 11.88 0.59
CA VAL A 104 -10.75 11.53 -0.76
C VAL A 104 -11.95 10.91 -1.46
N ARG A 105 -12.23 11.30 -2.70
CA ARG A 105 -13.44 10.94 -3.45
C ARG A 105 -13.11 10.43 -4.86
N PRO A 106 -14.06 9.73 -5.53
CA PRO A 106 -13.92 9.41 -6.94
C PRO A 106 -13.59 10.65 -7.79
N GLY A 107 -12.60 10.51 -8.68
CA GLY A 107 -12.06 11.60 -9.49
C GLY A 107 -10.77 12.22 -8.92
N ASP A 108 -10.49 12.03 -7.63
CA ASP A 108 -9.27 12.54 -7.03
C ASP A 108 -8.02 11.76 -7.47
N VAL A 109 -6.87 12.42 -7.38
CA VAL A 109 -5.56 11.81 -7.56
C VAL A 109 -4.78 11.92 -6.26
N VAL A 110 -4.56 10.79 -5.62
CA VAL A 110 -3.73 10.72 -4.42
C VAL A 110 -2.27 10.58 -4.83
N ARG A 111 -1.43 11.45 -4.27
CA ARG A 111 0.02 11.43 -4.44
C ARG A 111 0.65 11.01 -3.11
N PHE A 112 1.32 9.86 -3.12
CA PHE A 112 2.04 9.34 -1.96
C PHE A 112 3.48 9.84 -2.03
N GLU A 113 3.93 10.59 -1.03
CA GLU A 113 5.34 10.98 -0.92
C GLU A 113 5.92 10.34 0.33
N ILE A 114 6.97 9.54 0.15
CA ILE A 114 7.65 8.86 1.25
C ILE A 114 9.13 9.19 1.27
N GLU A 115 9.68 9.32 2.47
CA GLU A 115 11.10 9.52 2.72
C GLU A 115 11.56 8.55 3.82
N VAL A 116 12.72 7.94 3.62
CA VAL A 116 13.30 6.98 4.56
C VAL A 116 13.98 7.74 5.67
N ILE A 117 13.47 7.57 6.89
CA ILE A 117 14.14 8.06 8.11
C ILE A 117 15.20 7.04 8.56
N LYS A 118 14.87 5.75 8.48
CA LYS A 118 15.76 4.64 8.84
C LYS A 118 15.33 3.39 8.10
N MET A 119 16.30 2.63 7.58
CA MET A 119 16.06 1.35 6.93
C MET A 119 16.72 0.23 7.76
N THR A 120 15.96 -0.80 8.12
CA THR A 120 16.48 -1.97 8.84
C THR A 120 15.89 -3.25 8.27
N ARG A 121 16.73 -4.25 7.96
CA ARG A 121 16.28 -5.59 7.62
C ARG A 121 16.21 -6.42 8.89
N VAL A 122 14.99 -6.67 9.37
CA VAL A 122 14.78 -7.54 10.54
C VAL A 122 14.25 -8.87 10.03
N ALA A 123 15.14 -9.87 9.97
CA ALA A 123 14.73 -11.25 9.77
C ALA A 123 14.21 -11.78 11.12
N ARG A 124 12.90 -11.72 11.34
CA ARG A 124 12.26 -12.48 12.41
C ARG A 124 11.75 -13.78 11.80
N ALA A 125 12.39 -14.90 12.13
CA ALA A 125 11.69 -16.17 12.10
C ALA A 125 10.51 -16.03 13.06
N ALA A 126 9.29 -16.28 12.58
CA ALA A 126 8.12 -16.22 13.44
C ALA A 126 8.19 -17.34 14.49
N SER A 127 8.77 -17.07 15.67
CA SER A 127 8.35 -17.77 16.88
C SER A 127 7.08 -17.07 17.36
N ALA A 128 5.94 -17.71 17.17
CA ALA A 128 4.64 -17.19 17.57
C ALA A 128 4.60 -16.97 19.11
N GLY A 129 4.89 -15.75 19.56
CA GLY A 129 4.37 -15.17 20.81
C GLY A 129 3.03 -14.48 20.52
N PRO A 130 2.14 -14.30 21.51
CA PRO A 130 0.71 -14.34 21.28
C PRO A 130 0.27 -13.31 20.22
N SER A 131 -0.19 -13.86 19.10
CA SER A 131 -0.96 -13.18 18.08
C SER A 131 -2.13 -12.42 18.72
N PRO A 132 -2.66 -11.36 18.09
CA PRO A 132 -3.96 -10.82 18.48
C PRO A 132 -4.96 -11.97 18.59
N SER A 133 -5.60 -12.13 19.75
CA SER A 133 -6.61 -13.17 19.94
C SER A 133 -7.88 -12.77 19.19
N ILE A 134 -8.02 -13.26 17.96
CA ILE A 134 -9.29 -13.28 17.24
C ILE A 134 -10.14 -14.38 17.89
N SER A 135 -11.04 -14.02 18.80
CA SER A 135 -12.09 -14.94 19.22
C SER A 135 -13.14 -15.04 18.12
N ARG A 136 -13.49 -16.27 17.73
CA ARG A 136 -14.63 -16.53 16.84
C ARG A 136 -15.92 -16.20 17.58
N ALA A 137 -16.92 -15.66 16.88
CA ALA A 137 -18.28 -15.67 17.40
C ALA A 137 -18.73 -17.15 17.59
N PRO A 138 -19.29 -17.52 18.74
CA PRO A 138 -19.78 -18.88 18.96
C PRO A 138 -20.90 -19.21 17.95
N GLY A 139 -20.78 -20.35 17.27
CA GLY A 139 -21.82 -20.91 16.40
C GLY A 139 -21.61 -20.81 14.88
N MET A 140 -20.45 -20.34 14.39
CA MET A 140 -20.21 -20.21 12.94
C MET A 140 -19.35 -21.36 12.39
N THR A 141 -19.98 -22.36 11.77
CA THR A 141 -19.32 -23.41 10.96
C THR A 141 -19.45 -23.04 9.49
N TRP A 142 -18.33 -22.92 8.77
CA TRP A 142 -18.35 -22.72 7.32
C TRP A 142 -18.66 -24.06 6.60
N PRO A 143 -19.34 -24.05 5.43
CA PRO A 143 -19.44 -25.21 4.55
C PRO A 143 -18.08 -25.62 3.96
#